data_AF-A0A6A5DXH0-F1
#
_entry.id   AF-A0A6A5DXH0-F1
#
_cell.length_a   1.000
_cell.length_b   1.000
_cell.length_c   1.000
_cell.angle_alpha   90.00
_cell.angle_beta   90.00
_cell.angle_gamma   90.00
#
_symmetry.space_group_name_H-M   'P 1'
#
loop_
_entity.id
_entity.type
_entity.pdbx_description
1 polymer ?
#
loop_
_entity_poly.entity_id
_entity_poly.type
_entity_poly.pdbx_seq_one_letter_code
_entity_poly.pdbx_strand_id
1 'polypeptide(L)'
;MLVNGHDDQSWPTVESADDMAQMMRAAGNLHLLTRLHYPDAGHLIEPPYTPHFRATKFVKDTKEKVILLWGGQTKPHSDAQEDSWKKILAFLEQNLYSSPTLKAKM
;
A
#
# COMPACT_ATOMS: atom_id res chain seq x y z
N MET A 1 0.47 -0.64 9.17
CA MET A 1 1.07 -1.23 7.94
C MET A 1 1.18 -0.15 6.89
N LEU A 2 2.27 -0.13 6.11
CA LEU A 2 2.47 0.73 4.94
C LEU A 2 2.63 -0.16 3.70
N VAL A 3 1.95 0.17 2.61
CA VAL A 3 1.96 -0.58 1.35
C VAL A 3 2.43 0.34 0.24
N ASN A 4 3.56 0.03 -0.38
CA ASN A 4 4.20 0.92 -1.35
C ASN A 4 4.50 0.20 -2.67
N GLY A 5 4.22 0.87 -3.78
CA GLY A 5 4.72 0.50 -5.11
C GLY A 5 6.02 1.24 -5.41
N HIS A 6 7.05 0.53 -5.88
CA HIS A 6 8.36 1.15 -6.18
C HIS A 6 8.39 1.91 -7.51
N ASP A 7 7.44 1.69 -8.41
CA ASP A 7 7.25 2.48 -9.64
C ASP A 7 6.08 3.45 -9.46
N ASP A 8 5.87 3.98 -8.25
CA ASP A 8 4.95 5.09 -8.01
C ASP A 8 5.49 6.36 -8.68
N GLN A 9 4.73 6.87 -9.65
CA GLN A 9 5.09 8.08 -10.41
C GLN A 9 4.24 9.30 -10.02
N SER A 10 3.39 9.15 -9.00
CA SER A 10 2.57 10.22 -8.47
C SER A 10 3.24 10.88 -7.27
N TRP A 11 3.67 10.10 -6.28
CA TRP A 11 4.26 10.60 -5.03
C TRP A 11 5.49 9.79 -4.58
N PRO A 12 6.39 10.37 -3.75
CA PRO A 12 7.55 9.68 -3.21
C PRO A 12 7.17 8.76 -2.04
N THR A 13 6.36 7.73 -2.32
CA THR A 13 5.78 6.86 -1.29
C THR A 13 6.82 5.98 -0.58
N VAL A 14 7.86 5.55 -1.29
CA VAL A 14 8.94 4.73 -0.73
C VAL A 14 9.77 5.53 0.27
N GLU A 15 10.18 6.72 -0.13
CA GLU A 15 10.95 7.65 0.70
C GLU A 15 10.14 8.08 1.92
N SER A 16 8.86 8.41 1.72
CA SER A 16 7.95 8.75 2.82
C SER A 16 7.81 7.60 3.83
N ALA A 17 7.76 6.34 3.34
CA ALA A 17 7.72 5.17 4.20
C ALA A 17 9.04 4.91 4.94
N ASP A 18 10.19 5.28 4.35
CA ASP A 18 11.49 5.26 5.03
C ASP A 18 11.55 6.32 6.14
N ASP A 19 11.11 7.54 5.88
CA ASP A 19 11.06 8.61 6.87
C ASP A 19 10.16 8.23 8.05
N MET A 20 8.96 7.70 7.78
CA MET A 20 8.08 7.15 8.82
C MET A 20 8.74 6.06 9.64
N ALA A 21 9.49 5.16 9.01
CA ALA A 21 10.21 4.09 9.71
C ALA A 21 11.32 4.65 10.62
N GLN A 22 12.04 5.69 10.18
CA GLN A 22 13.04 6.37 11.00
C GLN A 22 12.40 7.06 12.21
N MET A 23 11.30 7.77 12.01
CA MET A 23 10.54 8.41 13.10
C MET A 23 10.04 7.39 14.12
N MET A 24 9.47 6.27 13.67
CA MET A 24 9.01 5.21 14.57
C MET A 24 10.15 4.50 15.30
N ARG A 25 11.31 4.35 14.65
CA ARG A 25 12.53 3.85 15.30
C ARG A 25 13.00 4.78 16.40
N ALA A 26 13.06 6.08 16.14
CA ALA A 26 13.46 7.08 17.14
C ALA A 26 12.51 7.09 18.36
N ALA A 27 11.22 6.81 18.13
CA ALA A 27 10.22 6.68 19.19
C ALA A 27 10.18 5.30 19.88
N GLY A 28 11.02 4.34 19.48
CA GLY A 28 11.04 2.97 20.04
C GLY A 28 9.91 2.04 19.56
N ASN A 29 9.09 2.49 18.60
CA ASN A 29 7.87 1.82 18.14
C ASN A 29 8.02 1.09 16.80
N LEU A 30 9.25 0.95 16.28
CA LEU A 30 9.50 0.31 14.97
C LEU A 30 8.89 -1.10 14.85
N HIS A 31 8.82 -1.85 15.96
CA HIS A 31 8.25 -3.19 15.99
C HIS A 31 6.75 -3.25 15.64
N LEU A 32 6.04 -2.12 15.74
CA LEU A 32 4.64 -1.99 15.33
C LEU A 32 4.47 -1.75 13.83
N LEU A 33 5.56 -1.43 13.12
CA LEU A 33 5.53 -1.05 11.72
C LEU A 33 5.73 -2.27 10.81
N THR A 34 4.70 -2.61 10.05
CA THR A 34 4.80 -3.52 8.89
C THR A 34 4.94 -2.70 7.61
N ARG A 35 5.93 -2.99 6.77
CA ARG A 35 6.13 -2.37 5.45
C ARG A 35 6.08 -3.44 4.36
N LEU A 36 5.28 -3.18 3.33
CA LEU A 36 5.20 -4.00 2.12
C LEU A 36 5.69 -3.17 0.96
N HIS A 37 6.59 -3.75 0.18
CA HIS A 37 7.23 -3.12 -0.96
C HIS A 37 7.06 -4.00 -2.17
N TYR A 38 6.49 -3.44 -3.23
CA TYR A 38 6.24 -4.16 -4.47
C TYR A 38 7.06 -3.54 -5.61
N PRO A 39 8.13 -4.22 -6.05
CA PRO A 39 8.86 -3.84 -7.25
C PRO A 39 7.91 -3.74 -8.45
N ASP A 40 8.11 -2.71 -9.29
CA ASP A 40 7.33 -2.49 -10.51
C ASP A 40 5.81 -2.35 -10.31
N ALA A 41 5.33 -2.17 -9.08
CA ALA A 41 3.96 -1.73 -8.81
C ALA A 41 3.89 -0.20 -8.76
N GLY A 42 2.74 0.32 -9.16
CA GLY A 42 2.49 1.76 -9.26
C GLY A 42 1.66 2.26 -8.08
N HIS A 43 1.20 3.50 -8.20
CA HIS A 43 0.47 4.22 -7.16
C HIS A 43 -0.87 3.57 -6.76
N LEU A 44 -1.66 3.15 -7.75
CA LEU A 44 -3.05 2.70 -7.55
C LEU A 44 -3.16 1.21 -7.21
N ILE A 45 -2.66 0.78 -6.04
CA ILE A 45 -2.81 -0.59 -5.55
C ILE A 45 -4.26 -0.84 -5.06
N GLU A 46 -5.13 -1.14 -6.02
CA GLU A 46 -6.55 -1.44 -5.81
C GLU A 46 -6.81 -2.89 -5.32
N PRO A 47 -8.06 -3.28 -5.00
CA PRO A 47 -8.40 -4.66 -4.71
C PRO A 47 -8.05 -5.64 -5.85
N PRO A 48 -7.89 -6.93 -5.55
CA PRO A 48 -7.49 -7.95 -6.53
C PRO A 48 -8.34 -7.94 -7.79
N TYR A 49 -7.69 -8.18 -8.93
CA TYR A 49 -8.30 -8.22 -10.27
C TYR A 49 -8.84 -6.88 -10.80
N THR A 50 -8.62 -5.77 -10.08
CA THR A 50 -8.90 -4.44 -10.62
C THR A 50 -7.92 -4.13 -11.76
N PRO A 51 -8.40 -3.63 -12.91
CA PRO A 51 -7.51 -3.32 -14.04
C PRO A 51 -6.41 -2.33 -13.67
N HIS A 52 -5.18 -2.63 -14.10
CA HIS A 52 -4.05 -1.71 -13.94
C HIS A 52 -4.11 -0.58 -14.98
N PHE A 53 -3.94 0.66 -14.51
CA PHE A 53 -3.80 1.85 -15.35
C PHE A 53 -2.47 2.54 -15.05
N ARG A 54 -1.50 2.43 -15.98
CA ARG A 54 -0.20 3.13 -15.83
C ARG A 54 -0.33 4.65 -15.90
N ALA A 55 -1.29 5.15 -16.68
CA ALA A 55 -1.55 6.57 -16.86
C ALA A 55 -3.01 6.82 -17.25
N THR A 56 -3.53 7.98 -16.89
CA THR A 56 -4.91 8.39 -17.23
C THR A 56 -4.95 9.86 -17.64
N LYS A 57 -5.93 10.21 -18.47
CA LYS A 57 -6.16 11.59 -18.92
C LYS A 57 -7.21 12.24 -18.04
N PHE A 58 -6.88 13.38 -17.44
CA PHE A 58 -7.81 14.21 -16.68
C PHE A 58 -8.00 15.56 -17.35
N VAL A 59 -9.18 16.13 -17.18
CA VAL A 59 -9.47 17.52 -17.55
C VAL A 59 -9.51 18.31 -16.26
N LYS A 60 -8.60 19.28 -16.12
CA LYS A 60 -8.63 20.22 -15.00
C LYS A 60 -9.82 21.18 -15.14
N ASP A 61 -10.16 21.87 -14.06
CA ASP A 61 -11.21 22.92 -14.06
C ASP A 61 -10.93 24.02 -15.09
N THR A 62 -9.65 24.25 -15.43
CA THR A 62 -9.18 25.16 -16.48
C THR A 62 -9.46 24.67 -17.91
N LYS A 63 -10.09 23.50 -18.07
CA LYS A 63 -10.27 22.75 -19.34
C LYS A 63 -8.98 22.24 -19.98
N GLU A 64 -7.86 22.35 -19.28
CA GLU A 64 -6.58 21.77 -19.71
C GLU A 64 -6.59 20.26 -19.53
N LYS A 65 -6.11 19.53 -20.54
CA LYS A 65 -5.90 18.09 -20.47
C LYS A 65 -4.54 17.81 -19.88
N VAL A 66 -4.50 17.06 -18.79
CA VAL A 66 -3.27 16.57 -18.17
C VAL A 66 -3.23 15.05 -18.18
N ILE A 67 -2.03 14.50 -18.27
CA ILE A 67 -1.79 13.07 -18.13
C ILE A 67 -1.22 12.87 -16.73
N LEU A 68 -1.91 12.09 -15.90
CA LEU A 68 -1.39 11.64 -14.62
C LEU A 68 -0.71 10.29 -14.83
N LEU A 69 0.48 10.15 -14.25
CA LEU A 69 1.28 8.94 -14.27
C LEU A 69 1.15 8.25 -12.92
N TRP A 70 0.60 7.04 -12.95
CA TRP A 70 0.47 6.19 -11.76
C TRP A 70 1.60 5.17 -11.70
N GLY A 71 2.22 4.88 -12.84
CA GLY A 71 3.29 3.91 -12.96
C GLY A 71 2.84 2.46 -12.78
N GLY A 72 3.80 1.56 -12.60
CA GLY A 72 3.63 0.13 -12.50
C GLY A 72 3.59 -0.61 -13.84
N GLN A 73 3.92 -1.90 -13.81
CA GLN A 73 3.80 -2.86 -14.90
C GLN A 73 2.64 -3.80 -14.63
N THR A 74 1.84 -4.13 -15.64
CA THR A 74 0.56 -4.84 -15.45
C THR A 74 0.67 -6.10 -14.60
N LYS A 75 1.59 -7.02 -14.93
CA LYS A 75 1.74 -8.27 -14.17
C LYS A 75 2.21 -8.04 -12.72
N PRO A 76 3.36 -7.38 -12.46
CA PRO A 76 3.80 -7.09 -11.09
C PRO A 76 2.77 -6.31 -10.27
N HIS A 77 2.05 -5.38 -10.91
CA HIS A 77 1.00 -4.61 -10.26
C HIS A 77 -0.18 -5.50 -9.85
N SER A 78 -0.65 -6.40 -10.71
CA SER A 78 -1.71 -7.35 -10.36
C SER A 78 -1.27 -8.32 -9.25
N ASP A 79 -0.04 -8.84 -9.31
CA ASP A 79 0.51 -9.69 -8.26
C ASP A 79 0.55 -8.93 -6.90
N ALA A 80 0.89 -7.63 -6.93
CA ALA A 80 0.89 -6.76 -5.74
C ALA A 80 -0.51 -6.51 -5.18
N GLN A 81 -1.52 -6.31 -6.03
CA GLN A 81 -2.93 -6.17 -5.60
C GLN A 81 -3.41 -7.42 -4.86
N GLU A 82 -3.12 -8.61 -5.40
CA GLU A 82 -3.49 -9.88 -4.78
C GLU A 82 -2.81 -10.13 -3.44
N ASP A 83 -1.49 -9.92 -3.37
CA ASP A 83 -0.70 -10.20 -2.18
C ASP A 83 -0.96 -9.17 -1.08
N SER A 84 -1.01 -7.88 -1.43
CA SER A 84 -1.30 -6.82 -0.47
C SER A 84 -2.67 -6.97 0.16
N TRP A 85 -3.69 -7.33 -0.61
CA TRP A 85 -5.05 -7.54 -0.10
C TRP A 85 -5.09 -8.63 0.99
N LYS A 86 -4.45 -9.79 0.73
CA LYS A 86 -4.35 -10.88 1.71
C LYS A 86 -3.64 -10.42 2.99
N LYS A 87 -2.55 -9.67 2.85
CA LYS A 87 -1.77 -9.17 3.98
C LYS A 87 -2.49 -8.08 4.78
N ILE A 88 -3.25 -7.20 4.12
CA ILE A 88 -4.08 -6.19 4.77
C ILE A 88 -5.15 -6.87 5.62
N LEU A 89 -5.85 -7.86 5.07
CA LEU A 89 -6.86 -8.62 5.80
C LEU A 89 -6.26 -9.32 7.03
N ALA A 90 -5.12 -10.00 6.87
CA ALA A 90 -4.44 -10.66 7.99
C ALA A 90 -3.99 -9.66 9.07
N PHE A 91 -3.47 -8.50 8.67
CA PHE A 91 -3.08 -7.44 9.60
C PHE A 91 -4.28 -6.89 10.38
N LEU A 92 -5.40 -6.63 9.71
CA LEU A 92 -6.62 -6.15 10.35
C LEU A 92 -7.19 -7.22 11.29
N GLU A 93 -7.22 -8.49 10.89
CA GLU A 93 -7.64 -9.60 11.73
C GLU A 93 -6.82 -9.66 13.02
N GLN A 94 -5.49 -9.66 12.89
CA GLN A 94 -4.57 -9.73 14.01
C GLN A 94 -4.74 -8.54 14.97
N ASN A 95 -4.93 -7.31 14.46
CA ASN A 95 -4.91 -6.11 15.29
C ASN A 95 -6.30 -5.68 15.82
N LEU A 96 -7.39 -6.12 15.17
CA LEU A 96 -8.76 -5.75 15.56
C LEU A 96 -9.51 -6.86 16.29
N TYR A 97 -9.21 -8.13 15.98
CA TYR A 97 -9.98 -9.27 16.50
C TYR A 97 -9.22 -10.16 17.49
N SER A 98 -7.92 -9.90 17.71
CA SER A 98 -7.14 -10.58 18.76
C SER A 98 -7.43 -9.98 20.14
N SER A 99 -8.60 -10.26 20.72
CA SER A 99 -8.79 -10.25 22.17
C SER A 99 -8.69 -11.67 22.71
N PRO A 100 -8.13 -11.89 23.92
CA PRO A 100 -7.90 -13.23 24.43
C PRO A 100 -9.26 -13.88 24.64
N THR A 101 -9.50 -15.00 23.96
CA THR A 101 -10.52 -15.95 24.41
C THR A 101 -10.11 -16.34 25.83
N LEU A 102 -10.77 -15.76 26.84
CA LEU A 102 -10.75 -16.30 28.20
C LEU A 102 -11.20 -17.75 28.05
N LYS A 103 -10.25 -18.69 28.04
CA LYS A 103 -10.57 -20.10 28.18
C LYS A 103 -11.31 -20.21 29.50
N ALA A 104 -12.62 -20.44 29.44
CA ALA A 104 -13.40 -20.79 30.60
C ALA A 104 -12.71 -22.00 31.25
N LYS A 105 -12.27 -21.85 32.50
CA LYS A 105 -11.83 -22.96 33.33
C LYS A 105 -13.01 -23.94 33.42
N MET A 106 -12.82 -25.16 32.91
CA MET A 106 -13.58 -26.32 33.40
C MET A 106 -13.07 -26.70 34.79
#